data_AF-A0A844ZDM8-F1
#
_entry.id   AF-A0A844ZDM8-F1
#
_cell.length_a   1.000
_cell.length_b   1.000
_cell.length_c   1.000
_cell.angle_alpha   90.00
_cell.angle_beta   90.00
_cell.angle_gamma   90.00
#
_symmetry.space_group_name_H-M   'P 1'
#
loop_
_entity.id
_entity.type
_entity.pdbx_description
1 polymer ?
#
loop_
_entity_poly.entity_id
_entity_poly.type
_entity_poly.pdbx_seq_one_letter_code
_entity_poly.pdbx_strand_id
1 'polypeptide(L)'
;MKRLITLSALPALALVAACGQDSAVEETGDALEERADAVENIGDDRAGMLEERADEAATDAREDALNARAEEIDDIGDERADAINEVADEME
;
A
#
# COMPACT_ATOMS: atom_id res chain seq x y z
N MET A 1 23.54 -62.95 -12.96
CA MET A 1 22.09 -62.90 -12.65
C MET A 1 21.80 -61.47 -12.17
N LYS A 2 21.22 -60.63 -13.05
CA LYS A 2 19.89 -59.98 -12.88
C LYS A 2 19.75 -59.32 -11.51
N ARG A 3 20.11 -58.03 -11.43
CA ARG A 3 19.22 -56.85 -11.30
C ARG A 3 18.29 -56.98 -10.09
N LEU A 4 18.34 -56.00 -9.20
CA LEU A 4 17.14 -55.30 -8.70
C LEU A 4 17.59 -53.97 -8.07
N ILE A 5 17.39 -52.90 -8.84
CA ILE A 5 17.39 -51.52 -8.38
C ILE A 5 16.05 -51.36 -7.66
N THR A 6 16.07 -51.20 -6.34
CA THR A 6 14.90 -50.72 -5.60
C THR A 6 15.12 -49.24 -5.34
N LEU A 7 14.60 -48.45 -6.27
CA LEU A 7 14.39 -47.02 -6.12
C LEU A 7 13.31 -46.86 -5.02
N SER A 8 13.73 -46.70 -3.76
CA SER A 8 12.82 -46.25 -2.71
C SER A 8 12.58 -44.77 -2.91
N ALA A 9 11.54 -44.45 -3.69
CA ALA A 9 10.98 -43.11 -3.77
C ALA A 9 10.49 -42.70 -2.37
N LEU A 10 11.32 -41.96 -1.64
CA LEU A 10 10.81 -41.17 -0.52
C LEU A 10 10.08 -39.96 -1.13
N PRO A 11 8.84 -39.68 -0.73
CA PRO A 11 8.10 -38.53 -1.21
C PRO A 11 8.79 -37.26 -0.70
N ALA A 12 9.53 -36.60 -1.59
CA ALA A 12 10.15 -35.29 -1.36
C ALA A 12 9.11 -34.17 -1.55
N LEU A 13 8.01 -34.19 -0.80
CA LEU A 13 6.86 -33.29 -1.04
C LEU A 13 6.16 -32.80 0.23
N ALA A 14 6.89 -32.59 1.33
CA ALA A 14 6.30 -32.06 2.57
C ALA A 14 7.19 -31.05 3.31
N LEU A 15 8.02 -30.27 2.61
CA LEU A 15 8.86 -29.23 3.22
C LEU A 15 8.70 -27.84 2.58
N VAL A 16 7.55 -27.54 1.97
CA VAL A 16 7.23 -26.19 1.44
C VAL A 16 6.19 -25.46 2.32
N ALA A 17 6.11 -25.79 3.60
CA ALA A 17 5.22 -25.12 4.56
C ALA A 17 5.99 -24.36 5.65
N ALA A 18 7.25 -23.98 5.36
CA ALA A 18 8.09 -23.19 6.27
C ALA A 18 8.13 -21.69 5.92
N CYS A 19 7.50 -21.29 4.81
CA CYS A 19 7.01 -19.93 4.62
C CYS A 19 5.49 -20.07 4.73
N GLY A 20 4.86 -19.40 5.70
CA GLY A 20 3.40 -19.40 5.81
C GLY A 20 2.80 -19.06 4.45
N GLN A 21 1.78 -19.80 4.03
CA GLN A 21 0.97 -19.34 2.91
C GLN A 21 0.08 -18.26 3.50
N ASP A 22 0.19 -17.04 2.98
CA ASP A 22 -0.69 -15.95 3.39
C ASP A 22 -2.13 -16.43 3.28
N SER A 23 -2.92 -16.08 4.29
CA SER A 23 -4.33 -16.42 4.23
C SER A 23 -5.00 -15.59 3.13
N ALA A 24 -6.11 -16.08 2.55
CA ALA A 24 -6.88 -15.26 1.59
C ALA A 24 -7.43 -13.96 2.22
N VAL A 25 -7.45 -13.88 3.56
CA VAL A 25 -7.83 -12.69 4.32
C VAL A 25 -6.68 -11.69 4.33
N GLU A 26 -5.47 -12.15 4.62
CA GLU A 26 -4.22 -11.38 4.57
C GLU A 26 -3.97 -10.81 3.16
N GLU A 27 -4.12 -11.62 2.10
CA GLU A 27 -4.05 -11.13 0.71
C GLU A 27 -5.10 -10.03 0.41
N THR A 28 -6.24 -10.05 1.11
CA THR A 28 -7.25 -8.98 0.98
C THR A 28 -6.83 -7.72 1.74
N GLY A 29 -6.17 -7.87 2.89
CA GLY A 29 -5.55 -6.78 3.66
C GLY A 29 -4.50 -6.05 2.83
N ASP A 30 -3.54 -6.79 2.26
CA ASP A 30 -2.49 -6.23 1.38
C ASP A 30 -3.10 -5.42 0.21
N ALA A 31 -4.16 -5.92 -0.41
CA ALA A 31 -4.83 -5.25 -1.52
C ALA A 31 -5.60 -3.99 -1.08
N LEU A 32 -5.97 -3.88 0.20
CA LEU A 32 -6.53 -2.67 0.78
C LEU A 32 -5.44 -1.65 1.10
N GLU A 33 -4.30 -2.07 1.66
CA GLU A 33 -3.14 -1.21 1.89
C GLU A 33 -2.64 -0.58 0.58
N GLU A 34 -2.48 -1.37 -0.49
CA GLU A 34 -2.09 -0.84 -1.81
C GLU A 34 -3.10 0.21 -2.34
N ARG A 35 -4.38 0.09 -1.97
CA ARG A 35 -5.40 1.08 -2.29
C ARG A 35 -5.31 2.32 -1.41
N ALA A 36 -4.99 2.17 -0.14
CA ALA A 36 -4.77 3.29 0.77
C ALA A 36 -3.60 4.15 0.27
N ASP A 37 -2.46 3.51 -0.04
CA ASP A 37 -1.30 4.16 -0.65
C ASP A 37 -1.68 4.91 -1.93
N ALA A 38 -2.47 4.29 -2.82
CA ALA A 38 -2.90 4.94 -4.05
C ALA A 38 -3.80 6.17 -3.79
N VAL A 39 -4.54 6.20 -2.68
CA VAL A 39 -5.38 7.33 -2.28
C VAL A 39 -4.54 8.46 -1.69
N GLU A 40 -3.62 8.15 -0.77
CA GLU A 40 -2.64 9.08 -0.19
C GLU A 40 -1.86 9.77 -1.31
N ASN A 41 -1.22 8.99 -2.20
CA ASN A 41 -0.45 9.52 -3.34
C ASN A 41 -1.25 10.49 -4.25
N ILE A 42 -2.57 10.29 -4.40
CA ILE A 42 -3.41 11.22 -5.18
C ILE A 42 -3.64 12.53 -4.42
N GLY A 43 -3.73 12.47 -3.08
CA GLY A 43 -3.72 13.63 -2.19
C GLY A 43 -2.42 14.42 -2.36
N ASP A 44 -1.29 13.77 -2.11
CA ASP A 44 0.07 14.33 -2.21
C ASP A 44 0.32 14.99 -3.56
N ASP A 45 0.04 14.30 -4.67
CA ASP A 45 0.25 14.81 -6.03
C ASP A 45 -0.53 16.12 -6.26
N ARG A 46 -1.73 16.21 -5.69
CA ARG A 46 -2.59 17.39 -5.84
C ARG A 46 -2.20 18.51 -4.90
N ALA A 47 -1.81 18.18 -3.67
CA ALA A 47 -1.27 19.14 -2.71
C ALA A 47 0.03 19.75 -3.27
N GLY A 48 0.97 18.92 -3.73
CA GLY A 48 2.22 19.36 -4.34
C GLY A 48 2.02 20.29 -5.55
N MET A 49 1.06 19.99 -6.44
CA MET A 49 0.71 20.91 -7.54
C MET A 49 0.18 22.28 -7.09
N LEU A 50 -0.41 22.37 -5.89
CA LEU A 50 -0.87 23.64 -5.32
C LEU A 50 0.28 24.38 -4.64
N GLU A 51 1.16 23.68 -3.94
CA GLU A 51 2.38 24.24 -3.34
C GLU A 51 3.31 24.81 -4.41
N GLU A 52 3.55 24.11 -5.51
CA GLU A 52 4.33 24.62 -6.65
C GLU A 52 3.76 25.94 -7.20
N ARG A 53 2.42 26.10 -7.18
CA ARG A 53 1.77 27.35 -7.58
C ARG A 53 1.84 28.42 -6.50
N ALA A 54 1.93 28.02 -5.23
CA ALA A 54 2.09 28.92 -4.11
C ALA A 54 3.49 29.55 -4.16
N ASP A 55 4.53 28.77 -4.46
CA ASP A 55 5.91 29.24 -4.66
C ASP A 55 6.04 30.34 -5.73
N GLU A 56 5.18 30.30 -6.75
CA GLU A 56 5.14 31.28 -7.84
C GLU A 56 4.17 32.44 -7.59
N ALA A 57 3.50 32.49 -6.44
CA ALA A 57 2.46 33.47 -6.18
C ALA A 57 3.01 34.90 -6.06
N ALA A 58 2.30 35.87 -6.66
CA ALA A 58 2.73 37.26 -6.68
C ALA A 58 2.57 38.01 -5.33
N THR A 59 1.89 37.40 -4.36
CA THR A 59 1.59 38.00 -3.05
C THR A 59 1.48 36.93 -1.99
N ASP A 60 1.92 37.23 -0.77
CA ASP A 60 1.83 36.35 0.39
C ASP A 60 0.39 35.85 0.62
N ALA A 61 -0.61 36.74 0.52
CA ALA A 61 -2.02 36.34 0.70
C ALA A 61 -2.52 35.31 -0.32
N ARG A 62 -1.87 35.21 -1.49
CA ARG A 62 -2.19 34.21 -2.53
C ARG A 62 -1.44 32.91 -2.28
N GLU A 63 -0.18 32.99 -1.85
CA GLU A 63 0.62 31.87 -1.39
C GLU A 63 -0.09 31.16 -0.22
N ASP A 64 -0.44 31.91 0.84
CA ASP A 64 -1.15 31.39 2.02
C ASP A 64 -2.45 30.66 1.64
N ALA A 65 -3.22 31.23 0.73
CA ALA A 65 -4.49 30.63 0.29
C ALA A 65 -4.30 29.37 -0.56
N LEU A 66 -3.16 29.22 -1.24
CA LEU A 66 -2.83 28.01 -1.99
C LEU A 66 -2.28 26.94 -1.06
N ASN A 67 -1.39 27.30 -0.14
CA ASN A 67 -0.84 26.39 0.87
C ASN A 67 -1.95 25.82 1.77
N ALA A 68 -2.83 26.66 2.31
CA ALA A 68 -3.95 26.18 3.12
C ALA A 68 -4.88 25.22 2.37
N ARG A 69 -4.96 25.35 1.04
CA ARG A 69 -5.73 24.43 0.20
C ARG A 69 -4.95 23.16 -0.12
N ALA A 70 -3.62 23.23 -0.22
CA ALA A 70 -2.78 22.05 -0.36
C ALA A 70 -2.92 21.18 0.89
N GLU A 71 -2.75 21.77 2.07
CA GLU A 71 -2.97 21.13 3.38
C GLU A 71 -4.35 20.46 3.47
N GLU A 72 -5.44 21.16 3.11
CA GLU A 72 -6.78 20.57 3.12
C GLU A 72 -6.90 19.34 2.20
N ILE A 73 -6.20 19.32 1.07
CA ILE A 73 -6.26 18.19 0.13
C ILE A 73 -5.42 17.01 0.62
N ASP A 74 -4.26 17.30 1.20
CA ASP A 74 -3.36 16.34 1.84
C ASP A 74 -4.09 15.61 2.98
N ASP A 75 -4.65 16.38 3.92
CA ASP A 75 -5.44 15.87 5.04
C ASP A 75 -6.60 14.96 4.59
N ILE A 76 -7.28 15.32 3.49
CA ILE A 76 -8.37 14.49 2.94
C ILE A 76 -7.84 13.18 2.32
N GLY A 77 -6.64 13.20 1.75
CA GLY A 77 -5.94 12.02 1.26
C GLY A 77 -5.65 11.07 2.41
N ASP A 78 -4.97 11.59 3.43
CA ASP A 78 -4.56 10.89 4.64
C ASP A 78 -5.75 10.27 5.37
N GLU A 79 -6.77 11.07 5.70
CA GLU A 79 -7.96 10.59 6.43
C GLU A 79 -8.66 9.42 5.70
N ARG A 80 -8.59 9.40 4.36
CA ARG A 80 -9.18 8.33 3.57
C ARG A 80 -8.28 7.11 3.48
N ALA A 81 -6.97 7.30 3.33
CA ALA A 81 -6.00 6.23 3.35
C ALA A 81 -6.04 5.52 4.72
N ASP A 82 -6.04 6.29 5.81
CA ASP A 82 -6.17 5.80 7.18
C ASP A 82 -7.45 4.96 7.38
N ALA A 83 -8.59 5.44 6.89
CA ALA A 83 -9.85 4.69 7.00
C ALA A 83 -9.84 3.36 6.22
N ILE A 84 -8.99 3.24 5.19
CA ILE A 84 -8.80 1.99 4.43
C ILE A 84 -7.82 1.08 5.18
N ASN A 85 -6.70 1.64 5.67
CA ASN A 85 -5.70 0.91 6.43
C ASN A 85 -6.27 0.36 7.73
N GLU A 86 -7.15 1.07 8.44
CA GLU A 86 -7.81 0.54 9.63
C GLU A 86 -8.61 -0.75 9.34
N VAL A 87 -9.18 -0.86 8.13
CA VAL A 87 -9.85 -2.10 7.69
C VAL A 87 -8.83 -3.17 7.29
N ALA A 88 -7.71 -2.80 6.68
CA ALA A 88 -6.64 -3.71 6.30
C ALA A 88 -5.96 -4.33 7.54
N ASP A 89 -5.68 -3.52 8.57
CA ASP A 89 -5.09 -3.94 9.84
C ASP A 89 -5.95 -4.98 10.58
N GLU A 90 -7.28 -4.96 10.41
CA GLU A 90 -8.17 -5.99 10.96
C GLU A 90 -8.02 -7.36 10.27
N MET A 91 -7.27 -7.42 9.16
CA MET A 91 -7.10 -8.58 8.27
C MET A 91 -5.68 -9.22 8.32
N GLU A 92 -4.71 -8.57 8.99
CA GLU A 92 -3.39 -9.15 9.37
C GLU A 92 -3.50 -10.12 10.58
#